data_AF-A0A6H0S307-F1
#
_entry.id   AF-A0A6H0S307-F1
#
_cell.length_a   1.000
_cell.length_b   1.000
_cell.length_c   1.000
_cell.angle_alpha   90.00
_cell.angle_beta   90.00
_cell.angle_gamma   90.00
#
_symmetry.space_group_name_H-M   'P 1'
#
loop_
_entity.id
_entity.type
_entity.pdbx_description
1 polymer ?
#
loop_
_entity_poly.entity_id
_entity_poly.type
_entity_poly.pdbx_seq_one_letter_code
_entity_poly.pdbx_strand_id
1 'polypeptide(L)'
;MATATTADPPARTPILERYYGVHPLYRLGIRWLLIIALTAIAFGDTFVSLANTTREGGIGGYVWTVPLVATLVSIGVARRHRTELPIHDRQTDIIVGGMGFGLAVLIQVELLERYTLYFHLLRLDVIAAWLFVLSCCIVLFGLRPVIRFTWVWAMAMMAFSLPYYLTVVLLGGGAFAAGAATLLIAAVGTGTAVGRTFKRGVYGSLGSWVVGFAALITISTVFPDAPMVVYQQVPAVTAISVVGLFMFFQARRGAPKRILDRKVEPLASKQVWAGLPLVFVITVVLALCSLPTQTSTAPISRPSPDRLTQGRPLDAPIGWMVTEQREYPQVHRLYGDGAVLVRQYMLATSGNPDWDKLSRPRTIVVDSVVSRRPFSFGVYPSRVLYGLTDARISPQRQIDLDMGVHGRMTSVVDDRLLVTWNSMQFAWGDNTLAQRVTIFAVDNHDPNAPFPAPSVSLASNFRTLITLLFRGNAVLDDRTPVFKDEDMLRTFSRALVAAQFR
;
A
#
# COMPACT_ATOMS: atom_id res chain seq x y z
N MET A 1 47.13 -20.54 49.78
CA MET A 1 45.89 -19.75 49.98
C MET A 1 46.01 -18.48 49.15
N ALA A 2 45.30 -18.40 48.02
CA ALA A 2 45.20 -17.18 47.23
C ALA A 2 43.79 -16.63 47.45
N THR A 3 43.69 -15.47 48.10
CA THR A 3 42.46 -14.71 48.28
C THR A 3 42.03 -14.14 46.94
N ALA A 4 40.90 -14.61 46.42
CA ALA A 4 40.26 -14.04 45.25
C ALA A 4 39.75 -12.62 45.60
N THR A 5 40.38 -11.62 45.02
CA THR A 5 39.94 -10.22 45.07
C THR A 5 38.59 -10.12 44.36
N THR A 6 37.53 -9.84 45.11
CA THR A 6 36.23 -9.47 44.55
C THR A 6 36.38 -8.15 43.81
N ALA A 7 36.37 -8.18 42.48
CA ALA A 7 36.37 -6.98 41.66
C ALA A 7 35.12 -6.15 41.96
N ASP A 8 35.31 -4.89 42.36
CA ASP A 8 34.23 -3.94 42.56
C ASP A 8 33.42 -3.77 41.27
N PRO A 9 32.08 -3.70 41.34
CA PRO A 9 31.25 -3.47 40.17
C PRO A 9 31.57 -2.10 39.56
N PRO A 10 31.58 -1.97 38.22
CA PRO A 10 31.94 -0.72 37.56
C PRO A 10 31.04 0.44 38.02
N ALA A 11 31.68 1.56 38.36
CA ALA A 11 31.01 2.79 38.82
C ALA A 11 29.96 3.23 37.79
N ARG A 12 28.70 3.39 38.24
CA ARG A 12 27.60 3.84 37.39
C ARG A 12 27.76 5.34 37.11
N THR A 13 27.49 5.76 35.87
CA THR A 13 27.50 7.19 35.54
C THR A 13 26.33 7.89 36.25
N PRO A 14 26.51 9.14 36.73
CA PRO A 14 25.52 9.87 37.54
C PRO A 14 24.16 10.06 36.82
N ILE A 15 24.17 10.05 35.48
CA ILE A 15 22.96 10.14 34.64
C ILE A 15 22.10 8.88 34.76
N LEU A 16 22.72 7.70 34.80
CA LEU A 16 22.00 6.42 34.92
C LEU A 16 21.33 6.28 36.28
N GLU A 17 21.99 6.72 37.35
CA GLU A 17 21.43 6.70 38.70
C GLU A 17 20.20 7.63 38.80
N ARG A 18 20.30 8.84 38.25
CA ARG A 18 19.18 9.78 38.17
C ARG A 18 18.01 9.19 37.37
N TYR A 19 18.27 8.49 36.27
CA TYR A 19 17.25 7.81 35.47
C TYR A 19 16.55 6.66 36.21
N TYR A 20 17.31 5.82 36.93
CA TYR A 20 16.72 4.70 37.69
C TYR A 20 15.92 5.14 38.93
N GLY A 21 16.20 6.34 39.45
CA GLY A 21 15.41 6.97 40.51
C GLY A 21 14.05 7.51 40.06
N VAL A 22 13.79 7.65 38.75
CA VAL A 22 12.52 8.17 38.23
C VAL A 22 11.40 7.12 38.29
N HIS A 23 10.19 7.59 38.63
CA HIS A 23 8.97 6.77 38.67
C HIS A 23 8.81 5.92 37.39
N PRO A 24 8.45 4.61 37.49
CA PRO A 24 8.40 3.70 36.34
C PRO A 24 7.57 4.18 35.14
N LEU A 25 6.51 4.95 35.38
CA LEU A 25 5.67 5.54 34.33
C LEU A 25 6.43 6.49 33.41
N TYR A 26 7.30 7.35 33.94
CA TYR A 26 8.08 8.27 33.11
C TYR A 26 9.13 7.52 32.29
N ARG A 27 9.74 6.47 32.86
CA ARG A 27 10.67 5.60 32.11
C ARG A 27 9.98 4.89 30.96
N LEU A 28 8.74 4.42 31.16
CA LEU A 28 7.91 3.85 30.10
C LEU A 28 7.61 4.90 29.02
N GLY A 29 7.18 6.11 29.43
CA GLY A 29 6.88 7.22 28.53
C GLY A 29 8.08 7.61 27.67
N ILE A 30 9.26 7.77 28.27
CA ILE A 30 10.51 8.11 27.58
C ILE A 30 10.87 7.06 26.52
N ARG A 31 10.74 5.76 26.84
CA ARG A 31 11.03 4.69 25.86
C ARG A 31 10.07 4.74 24.68
N TRP A 32 8.78 4.95 24.91
CA TRP A 32 7.81 5.11 23.82
C TRP A 32 8.08 6.36 22.98
N LEU A 33 8.37 7.49 23.63
CA LEU A 33 8.73 8.74 22.94
C LEU A 33 9.96 8.56 22.06
N LEU A 34 10.98 7.87 22.56
CA LEU A 34 12.18 7.52 21.81
C LEU A 34 11.83 6.67 20.57
N ILE A 35 11.01 5.61 20.74
CA ILE A 35 10.59 4.77 19.61
C ILE A 35 9.87 5.61 18.57
N ILE A 36 8.88 6.41 18.98
CA ILE A 36 8.11 7.28 18.07
C ILE A 36 9.04 8.24 17.31
N ALA A 37 9.96 8.89 18.01
CA ALA A 37 10.91 9.82 17.40
C ALA A 37 11.83 9.12 16.40
N LEU A 38 12.42 7.97 16.76
CA LEU A 38 13.29 7.22 15.87
C LEU A 38 12.55 6.64 14.66
N THR A 39 11.30 6.19 14.84
CA THR A 39 10.46 5.76 13.72
C THR A 39 10.14 6.91 12.77
N ALA A 40 9.83 8.10 13.30
CA ALA A 40 9.58 9.28 12.47
C ALA A 40 10.83 9.70 11.66
N ILE A 41 12.03 9.55 12.25
CA ILE A 41 13.30 9.81 11.54
C ILE A 41 13.57 8.74 10.49
N ALA A 42 13.48 7.46 10.83
CA ALA A 42 13.78 6.35 9.93
C ALA A 42 12.79 6.25 8.74
N PHE A 43 11.53 6.60 8.95
CA PHE A 43 10.44 6.41 7.97
C PHE A 43 9.71 7.72 7.63
N GLY A 44 10.38 8.87 7.78
CA GLY A 44 9.78 10.19 7.51
C GLY A 44 9.16 10.27 6.11
N ASP A 45 9.91 9.87 5.09
CA ASP A 45 9.45 9.84 3.70
C ASP A 45 8.26 8.91 3.47
N THR A 46 8.23 7.78 4.19
CA THR A 46 7.10 6.83 4.16
C THR A 46 5.82 7.49 4.67
N PHE A 47 5.90 8.23 5.78
CA PHE A 47 4.75 8.93 6.34
C PHE A 47 4.30 10.10 5.46
N VAL A 48 5.24 10.85 4.85
CA VAL A 48 4.92 11.91 3.88
C VAL A 48 4.22 11.31 2.65
N SER A 49 4.75 10.20 2.11
CA SER A 49 4.13 9.48 1.00
C SER A 49 2.72 8.97 1.35
N LEU A 50 2.52 8.47 2.58
CA LEU A 50 1.22 8.03 3.07
C LEU A 50 0.23 9.19 3.27
N ALA A 51 0.70 10.34 3.75
CA ALA A 51 -0.10 11.54 3.88
C ALA A 51 -0.57 12.05 2.51
N ASN A 52 0.32 12.08 1.51
CA ASN A 52 -0.03 12.43 0.13
C ASN A 52 -1.04 11.45 -0.47
N THR A 53 -0.81 10.13 -0.31
CA THR A 53 -1.75 9.08 -0.71
C THR A 53 -3.14 9.29 -0.12
N THR A 54 -3.21 9.70 1.15
CA THR A 54 -4.48 9.94 1.86
C THR A 54 -5.16 11.20 1.36
N ARG A 55 -4.39 12.28 1.16
CA ARG A 55 -4.88 13.57 0.66
C ARG A 55 -5.45 13.47 -0.75
N GLU A 56 -4.87 12.64 -1.59
CA GLU A 56 -5.31 12.40 -2.97
C GLU A 56 -6.46 11.38 -3.09
N GLY A 57 -7.07 10.99 -1.97
CA GLY A 57 -8.21 10.07 -1.94
C GLY A 57 -7.84 8.61 -2.27
N GLY A 58 -6.56 8.26 -2.12
CA GLY A 58 -6.06 6.91 -2.30
C GLY A 58 -6.66 5.93 -1.30
N ILE A 59 -6.91 4.70 -1.77
CA ILE A 59 -7.47 3.63 -0.94
C ILE A 59 -6.51 3.27 0.22
N GLY A 60 -5.22 3.57 0.10
CA GLY A 60 -4.20 3.36 1.13
C GLY A 60 -4.36 4.19 2.43
N GLY A 61 -5.29 5.15 2.48
CA GLY A 61 -5.53 5.97 3.69
C GLY A 61 -5.92 5.17 4.95
N TYR A 62 -6.38 3.92 4.78
CA TYR A 62 -6.79 3.05 5.88
C TYR A 62 -5.64 2.68 6.83
N VAL A 63 -4.38 2.80 6.39
CA VAL A 63 -3.20 2.46 7.19
C VAL A 63 -3.18 3.27 8.49
N TRP A 64 -3.72 4.49 8.50
CA TRP A 64 -3.87 5.32 9.70
C TRP A 64 -4.88 4.75 10.72
N THR A 65 -5.87 3.97 10.26
CA THR A 65 -6.84 3.29 11.14
C THR A 65 -6.16 2.21 11.98
N VAL A 66 -5.16 1.52 11.43
CA VAL A 66 -4.50 0.39 12.09
C VAL A 66 -3.83 0.76 13.43
N PRO A 67 -2.95 1.77 13.53
CA PRO A 67 -2.34 2.15 14.82
C PRO A 67 -3.37 2.67 15.82
N LEU A 68 -4.43 3.36 15.37
CA LEU A 68 -5.52 3.83 16.24
C LEU A 68 -6.26 2.65 16.87
N VAL A 69 -6.72 1.72 16.05
CA VAL A 69 -7.44 0.53 16.52
C VAL A 69 -6.50 -0.35 17.35
N ALA A 70 -5.24 -0.57 16.94
CA ALA A 70 -4.25 -1.34 17.71
C ALA A 70 -4.00 -0.74 19.10
N THR A 71 -3.98 0.59 19.22
CA THR A 71 -3.87 1.28 20.52
C THR A 71 -5.09 0.97 21.40
N LEU A 72 -6.31 1.05 20.87
CA LEU A 72 -7.53 0.70 21.60
C LEU A 72 -7.54 -0.77 22.03
N VAL A 73 -7.10 -1.68 21.15
CA VAL A 73 -6.97 -3.11 21.46
C VAL A 73 -5.94 -3.35 22.55
N SER A 74 -4.81 -2.64 22.53
CA SER A 74 -3.76 -2.75 23.54
C SER A 74 -4.30 -2.45 24.94
N ILE A 75 -5.21 -1.48 25.09
CA ILE A 75 -5.87 -1.14 26.35
C ILE A 75 -6.72 -2.33 26.83
N GLY A 76 -7.44 -3.00 25.92
CA GLY A 76 -8.21 -4.22 26.22
C GLY A 76 -7.32 -5.39 26.66
N VAL A 77 -6.25 -5.67 25.90
CA VAL A 77 -5.30 -6.75 26.16
C VAL A 77 -4.52 -6.52 27.45
N ALA A 78 -4.12 -5.28 27.74
CA ALA A 78 -3.42 -4.90 28.97
C ALA A 78 -4.22 -5.24 30.23
N ARG A 79 -5.55 -5.41 30.14
CA ARG A 79 -6.44 -5.76 31.26
C ARG A 79 -6.64 -7.26 31.46
N ARG A 80 -5.95 -8.12 30.71
CA ARG A 80 -5.98 -9.58 30.89
C ARG A 80 -4.97 -9.98 31.99
N HIS A 81 -5.40 -10.86 32.90
CA HIS A 81 -4.53 -11.44 33.93
C HIS A 81 -3.62 -12.50 33.29
N ARG A 82 -2.32 -12.44 33.57
CA ARG A 82 -1.33 -13.47 33.24
C ARG A 82 -0.31 -13.54 34.38
N THR A 83 0.11 -14.74 34.72
CA THR A 83 1.21 -15.01 35.67
C THR A 83 2.47 -15.28 34.86
N GLU A 84 3.53 -14.51 35.11
CA GLU A 84 4.80 -14.63 34.39
C GLU A 84 5.91 -15.13 35.31
N LEU A 85 6.70 -16.09 34.82
CA LEU A 85 7.91 -16.56 35.50
C LEU A 85 9.03 -15.51 35.39
N PRO A 86 9.77 -15.17 36.46
CA PRO A 86 10.78 -14.13 36.46
C PRO A 86 12.11 -14.59 35.80
N ILE A 87 12.09 -14.88 34.50
CA ILE A 87 13.28 -15.23 33.71
C ILE A 87 13.49 -14.15 32.64
N HIS A 88 14.65 -13.50 32.66
CA HIS A 88 15.03 -12.43 31.75
C HIS A 88 16.36 -12.78 31.07
N ASP A 89 16.33 -13.12 29.79
CA ASP A 89 17.54 -13.31 28.98
C ASP A 89 17.69 -12.16 27.98
N ARG A 90 18.67 -11.29 28.27
CA ARG A 90 18.93 -10.09 27.48
C ARG A 90 19.62 -10.39 26.14
N GLN A 91 20.40 -11.46 26.06
CA GLN A 91 21.10 -11.80 24.82
C GLN A 91 20.08 -12.22 23.76
N THR A 92 19.13 -13.07 24.14
CA THR A 92 18.02 -13.46 23.27
C THR A 92 17.22 -12.26 22.77
N ASP A 93 16.90 -11.29 23.63
CA ASP A 93 16.18 -10.06 23.21
C ASP A 93 16.94 -9.29 22.12
N ILE A 94 18.26 -9.13 22.27
CA ILE A 94 19.09 -8.39 21.32
C ILE A 94 19.21 -9.15 20.00
N ILE A 95 19.39 -10.47 20.04
CA ILE A 95 19.48 -11.31 18.84
C ILE A 95 18.17 -11.23 18.05
N VAL A 96 17.02 -11.44 18.70
CA VAL A 96 15.71 -11.43 18.03
C VAL A 96 15.38 -10.03 17.49
N GLY A 97 15.61 -8.98 18.29
CA GLY A 97 15.43 -7.60 17.84
C GLY A 97 16.34 -7.24 16.66
N GLY A 98 17.60 -7.68 16.71
CA GLY A 98 18.60 -7.50 15.65
C GLY A 98 18.20 -8.21 14.35
N MET A 99 17.69 -9.44 14.41
CA MET A 99 17.15 -10.14 13.23
C MET A 99 16.00 -9.36 12.59
N GLY A 100 15.06 -8.85 13.39
CA GLY A 100 13.95 -8.04 12.87
C GLY A 100 14.41 -6.71 12.26
N PHE A 101 15.45 -6.07 12.82
CA PHE A 101 16.08 -4.89 12.21
C PHE A 101 16.75 -5.22 10.88
N GLY A 102 17.50 -6.33 10.81
CA GLY A 102 18.09 -6.80 9.57
C GLY A 102 17.04 -7.01 8.48
N LEU A 103 15.90 -7.63 8.83
CA LEU A 103 14.80 -7.82 7.90
C LEU A 103 14.16 -6.48 7.46
N ALA A 104 13.97 -5.53 8.37
CA ALA A 104 13.46 -4.20 8.03
C ALA A 104 14.38 -3.47 7.03
N VAL A 105 15.70 -3.54 7.24
CA VAL A 105 16.71 -2.97 6.32
C VAL A 105 16.69 -3.67 4.97
N LEU A 106 16.66 -5.01 4.94
CA LEU A 106 16.60 -5.77 3.68
C LEU A 106 15.34 -5.44 2.88
N ILE A 107 14.20 -5.26 3.54
CA ILE A 107 12.97 -4.83 2.86
C ILE A 107 13.15 -3.44 2.25
N GLN A 108 13.70 -2.49 3.01
CA GLN A 108 13.84 -1.10 2.59
C GLN A 108 14.87 -0.94 1.44
N VAL A 109 15.99 -1.63 1.52
CA VAL A 109 17.11 -1.50 0.56
C VAL A 109 16.86 -2.33 -0.69
N GLU A 110 16.55 -3.62 -0.54
CA GLU A 110 16.53 -4.55 -1.68
C GLU A 110 15.12 -4.68 -2.28
N LEU A 111 14.11 -4.90 -1.44
CA LEU A 111 12.77 -5.22 -1.94
C LEU A 111 12.06 -3.99 -2.51
N LEU A 112 12.25 -2.80 -1.95
CA LEU A 112 11.62 -1.59 -2.48
C LEU A 112 12.10 -1.26 -3.89
N GLU A 113 13.42 -1.30 -4.14
CA GLU A 113 13.97 -1.07 -5.47
C GLU A 113 13.47 -2.12 -6.47
N ARG A 114 13.49 -3.40 -6.06
CA ARG A 114 13.01 -4.52 -6.87
C ARG A 114 11.54 -4.41 -7.27
N TYR A 115 10.70 -3.82 -6.42
CA TYR A 115 9.26 -3.68 -6.64
C TYR A 115 8.81 -2.23 -6.83
N THR A 116 9.70 -1.37 -7.35
CA THR A 116 9.44 0.07 -7.56
C THR A 116 8.11 0.35 -8.29
N LEU A 117 7.80 -0.41 -9.36
CA LEU A 117 6.56 -0.26 -10.14
C LEU A 117 5.29 -0.62 -9.35
N TYR A 118 5.42 -1.38 -8.26
CA TYR A 118 4.32 -1.81 -7.39
C TYR A 118 4.38 -1.15 -6.01
N PHE A 119 5.19 -0.10 -5.85
CA PHE A 119 5.44 0.55 -4.56
C PHE A 119 4.13 0.90 -3.83
N HIS A 120 3.21 1.60 -4.51
CA HIS A 120 1.93 2.00 -3.91
C HIS A 120 0.95 0.84 -3.67
N LEU A 121 1.14 -0.27 -4.37
CA LEU A 121 0.30 -1.47 -4.25
C LEU A 121 0.73 -2.34 -3.06
N LEU A 122 2.02 -2.58 -2.91
CA LEU A 122 2.56 -3.48 -1.89
C LEU A 122 2.84 -2.77 -0.56
N ARG A 123 3.33 -1.52 -0.62
CA ARG A 123 3.72 -0.70 0.54
C ARG A 123 4.57 -1.49 1.54
N LEU A 124 5.64 -2.10 1.03
CA LEU A 124 6.56 -2.89 1.86
C LEU A 124 7.31 -2.01 2.88
N ASP A 125 7.43 -0.72 2.60
CA ASP A 125 7.92 0.33 3.52
C ASP A 125 7.13 0.35 4.83
N VAL A 126 5.81 0.17 4.78
CA VAL A 126 4.95 0.10 5.98
C VAL A 126 5.22 -1.19 6.79
N ILE A 127 5.52 -2.30 6.11
CA ILE A 127 5.93 -3.55 6.79
C ILE A 127 7.28 -3.38 7.45
N ALA A 128 8.25 -2.75 6.77
CA ALA A 128 9.55 -2.45 7.33
C ALA A 128 9.43 -1.55 8.57
N ALA A 129 8.55 -0.54 8.53
CA ALA A 129 8.24 0.30 9.70
C ALA A 129 7.64 -0.51 10.85
N TRP A 130 6.69 -1.42 10.57
CA TRP A 130 6.13 -2.32 11.58
C TRP A 130 7.20 -3.21 12.23
N LEU A 131 8.07 -3.84 11.43
CA LEU A 131 9.19 -4.65 11.92
C LEU A 131 10.16 -3.83 12.76
N PHE A 132 10.49 -2.62 12.31
CA PHE A 132 11.35 -1.70 13.06
C PHE A 132 10.76 -1.36 14.43
N VAL A 133 9.48 -0.97 14.49
CA VAL A 133 8.81 -0.65 15.77
C VAL A 133 8.75 -1.89 16.69
N LEU A 134 8.43 -3.05 16.14
CA LEU A 134 8.43 -4.32 16.88
C LEU A 134 9.82 -4.63 17.45
N SER A 135 10.87 -4.53 16.63
CA SER A 135 12.26 -4.74 17.04
C SER A 135 12.72 -3.72 18.08
N CYS A 136 12.38 -2.44 17.92
CA CYS A 136 12.62 -1.43 18.94
C CYS A 136 11.94 -1.81 20.27
N CYS A 137 10.71 -2.31 20.22
CA CYS A 137 10.01 -2.75 21.41
C CYS A 137 10.70 -3.97 22.06
N ILE A 138 11.16 -4.96 21.28
CA ILE A 138 11.87 -6.14 21.80
C ILE A 138 13.20 -5.71 22.43
N VAL A 139 13.95 -4.82 21.78
CA VAL A 139 15.23 -4.33 22.32
C VAL A 139 15.01 -3.43 23.53
N LEU A 140 13.99 -2.58 23.58
CA LEU A 140 13.84 -1.61 24.68
C LEU A 140 12.97 -2.12 25.84
N PHE A 141 12.07 -3.07 25.62
CA PHE A 141 11.19 -3.63 26.65
C PHE A 141 11.46 -5.12 26.93
N GLY A 142 12.16 -5.83 26.05
CA GLY A 142 12.38 -7.27 26.13
C GLY A 142 11.30 -8.05 25.36
N LEU A 143 11.64 -9.27 24.94
CA LEU A 143 10.79 -10.12 24.13
C LEU A 143 9.50 -10.51 24.86
N ARG A 144 9.59 -10.82 26.15
CA ARG A 144 8.44 -11.31 26.93
C ARG A 144 7.32 -10.26 27.08
N PRO A 145 7.59 -9.00 27.49
CA PRO A 145 6.57 -7.96 27.49
C PRO A 145 5.96 -7.71 26.11
N VAL A 146 6.73 -7.86 25.03
CA VAL A 146 6.24 -7.71 23.66
C VAL A 146 5.31 -8.86 23.26
N ILE A 147 5.68 -10.11 23.55
CA ILE A 147 4.85 -11.32 23.29
C ILE A 147 3.54 -11.28 24.07
N ARG A 148 3.47 -10.57 25.21
CA ARG A 148 2.21 -10.36 25.91
C ARG A 148 1.14 -9.71 25.01
N PHE A 149 1.59 -8.88 24.08
CA PHE A 149 0.75 -8.18 23.10
C PHE A 149 0.82 -8.82 21.70
N THR A 150 1.19 -10.10 21.56
CA THR A 150 1.27 -10.78 20.24
C THR A 150 0.03 -10.56 19.37
N TRP A 151 -1.18 -10.57 19.94
CA TRP A 151 -2.41 -10.31 19.18
C TRP A 151 -2.53 -8.86 18.69
N VAL A 152 -2.01 -7.88 19.43
CA VAL A 152 -1.94 -6.49 18.98
C VAL A 152 -0.94 -6.36 17.85
N TRP A 153 0.21 -7.03 17.94
CA TRP A 153 1.21 -7.06 16.86
C TRP A 153 0.69 -7.74 15.60
N ALA A 154 0.03 -8.89 15.74
CA ALA A 154 -0.63 -9.60 14.64
C ALA A 154 -1.75 -8.77 14.00
N MET A 155 -2.48 -7.97 14.78
CA MET A 155 -3.45 -7.04 14.25
C MET A 155 -2.77 -5.85 13.54
N ALA A 156 -1.67 -5.33 14.08
CA ALA A 156 -0.91 -4.26 13.44
C ALA A 156 -0.34 -4.68 12.07
N MET A 157 -0.13 -5.99 11.82
CA MET A 157 0.19 -6.51 10.48
C MET A 157 -0.88 -6.26 9.43
N MET A 158 -2.11 -5.95 9.82
CA MET A 158 -3.17 -5.55 8.87
C MET A 158 -2.86 -4.22 8.16
N ALA A 159 -1.80 -3.50 8.56
CA ALA A 159 -1.24 -2.38 7.81
C ALA A 159 -0.63 -2.80 6.46
N PHE A 160 -0.41 -4.10 6.21
CA PHE A 160 -0.01 -4.59 4.89
C PHE A 160 -1.12 -4.33 3.86
N SER A 161 -0.79 -3.55 2.82
CA SER A 161 -1.75 -3.00 1.86
C SER A 161 -2.36 -4.02 0.92
N LEU A 162 -1.62 -5.06 0.53
CA LEU A 162 -2.07 -5.99 -0.50
C LEU A 162 -3.37 -6.74 -0.10
N PRO A 163 -3.48 -7.42 1.07
CA PRO A 163 -4.72 -8.07 1.47
C PRO A 163 -5.92 -7.12 1.56
N TYR A 164 -5.68 -5.89 1.98
CA TYR A 164 -6.71 -4.87 2.06
C TYR A 164 -7.21 -4.49 0.66
N TYR A 165 -6.32 -4.16 -0.28
CA TYR A 165 -6.70 -3.83 -1.66
C TYR A 165 -7.44 -4.96 -2.35
N LEU A 166 -7.04 -6.22 -2.12
CA LEU A 166 -7.77 -7.38 -2.62
C LEU A 166 -9.19 -7.42 -2.10
N THR A 167 -9.37 -7.20 -0.80
CA THR A 167 -10.68 -7.19 -0.17
C THR A 167 -11.56 -6.09 -0.79
N VAL A 168 -11.01 -4.89 -1.01
CA VAL A 168 -11.75 -3.78 -1.63
C VAL A 168 -12.18 -4.12 -3.06
N VAL A 169 -11.29 -4.69 -3.87
CA VAL A 169 -11.59 -5.08 -5.26
C VAL A 169 -12.62 -6.20 -5.32
N LEU A 170 -12.53 -7.20 -4.43
CA LEU A 170 -13.48 -8.31 -4.33
C LEU A 170 -14.88 -7.86 -3.91
N LEU A 171 -14.95 -6.83 -3.05
CA LEU A 171 -16.21 -6.21 -2.62
C LEU A 171 -16.81 -5.25 -3.66
N GLY A 172 -16.17 -5.08 -4.83
CA GLY A 172 -16.68 -4.26 -5.94
C GLY A 172 -15.99 -2.90 -6.10
N GLY A 173 -15.01 -2.56 -5.27
CA GLY A 173 -14.33 -1.27 -5.31
C GLY A 173 -15.17 -0.09 -4.82
N GLY A 174 -14.63 1.12 -4.94
CA GLY A 174 -15.29 2.34 -4.47
C GLY A 174 -15.11 2.63 -2.98
N ALA A 175 -15.77 3.69 -2.51
CA ALA A 175 -15.65 4.17 -1.12
C ALA A 175 -16.35 3.24 -0.11
N PHE A 176 -17.52 2.71 -0.46
CA PHE A 176 -18.27 1.80 0.41
C PHE A 176 -17.51 0.48 0.64
N ALA A 177 -16.98 -0.14 -0.42
CA ALA A 177 -16.18 -1.36 -0.31
C ALA A 177 -14.90 -1.15 0.53
N ALA A 178 -14.26 0.01 0.38
CA ALA A 178 -13.11 0.39 1.20
C ALA A 178 -13.49 0.49 2.69
N GLY A 179 -14.58 1.17 3.02
CA GLY A 179 -15.11 1.22 4.38
C GLY A 179 -15.44 -0.17 4.93
N ALA A 180 -16.14 -1.00 4.16
CA ALA A 180 -16.47 -2.38 4.56
C ALA A 180 -15.22 -3.24 4.82
N ALA A 181 -14.16 -3.09 4.00
CA ALA A 181 -12.88 -3.77 4.24
C ALA A 181 -12.21 -3.30 5.54
N THR A 182 -12.27 -2.00 5.87
CA THR A 182 -11.73 -1.51 7.16
C THR A 182 -12.51 -1.97 8.38
N LEU A 183 -13.81 -2.28 8.24
CA LEU A 183 -14.59 -2.88 9.33
C LEU A 183 -14.05 -4.24 9.76
N LEU A 184 -13.37 -4.98 8.87
CA LEU A 184 -12.69 -6.23 9.24
C LEU A 184 -11.59 -5.98 10.29
N ILE A 185 -10.85 -4.87 10.16
CA ILE A 185 -9.84 -4.45 11.15
C ILE A 185 -10.52 -4.13 12.49
N ALA A 186 -11.63 -3.40 12.46
CA ALA A 186 -12.39 -3.07 13.66
C ALA A 186 -13.01 -4.31 14.33
N ALA A 187 -13.54 -5.25 13.57
CA ALA A 187 -14.16 -6.47 14.08
C ALA A 187 -13.14 -7.40 14.75
N VAL A 188 -12.01 -7.66 14.06
CA VAL A 188 -10.88 -8.41 14.62
C VAL A 188 -10.31 -7.68 15.85
N GLY A 189 -10.16 -6.36 15.76
CA GLY A 189 -9.70 -5.53 16.86
C GLY A 189 -10.63 -5.60 18.08
N THR A 190 -11.94 -5.46 17.88
CA THR A 190 -12.92 -5.51 18.98
C THR A 190 -12.97 -6.90 19.62
N GLY A 191 -12.95 -7.96 18.80
CA GLY A 191 -12.90 -9.33 19.29
C GLY A 191 -11.64 -9.61 20.11
N THR A 192 -10.48 -9.12 19.67
CA THR A 192 -9.22 -9.25 20.41
C THR A 192 -9.16 -8.32 21.64
N ALA A 193 -9.78 -7.15 21.63
CA ALA A 193 -9.82 -6.27 22.79
C ALA A 193 -10.64 -6.89 23.93
N VAL A 194 -11.80 -7.48 23.59
CA VAL A 194 -12.81 -7.90 24.58
C VAL A 194 -12.79 -9.42 24.87
N GLY A 195 -12.11 -10.21 24.03
CA GLY A 195 -12.06 -11.67 24.07
C GLY A 195 -11.27 -12.29 25.24
N ARG A 196 -11.75 -12.09 26.47
CA ARG A 196 -11.30 -12.87 27.64
C ARG A 196 -11.68 -14.35 27.54
N THR A 197 -12.79 -14.63 26.86
CA THR A 197 -13.25 -15.97 26.45
C THR A 197 -13.59 -15.92 24.96
N PHE A 198 -13.57 -17.07 24.29
CA PHE A 198 -13.88 -17.14 22.85
C PHE A 198 -15.27 -16.56 22.54
N LYS A 199 -16.30 -16.98 23.28
CA LYS A 199 -17.68 -16.49 23.13
C LYS A 199 -17.77 -14.95 23.22
N ARG A 200 -17.10 -14.36 24.22
CA ARG A 200 -17.10 -12.91 24.42
C ARG A 200 -16.39 -12.16 23.28
N GLY A 201 -15.32 -12.74 22.72
CA GLY A 201 -14.64 -12.20 21.55
C GLY A 201 -15.55 -12.21 20.31
N VAL A 202 -16.27 -13.31 20.08
CA VAL A 202 -17.23 -13.43 18.98
C VAL A 202 -18.35 -12.40 19.10
N TYR A 203 -18.97 -12.24 20.28
CA TYR A 203 -20.00 -11.22 20.47
C TYR A 203 -19.49 -9.79 20.27
N GLY A 204 -18.26 -9.50 20.73
CA GLY A 204 -17.62 -8.20 20.47
C GLY A 204 -17.38 -7.95 18.99
N SER A 205 -16.92 -8.96 18.25
CA SER A 205 -16.71 -8.87 16.79
C SER A 205 -18.04 -8.66 16.05
N LEU A 206 -19.07 -9.45 16.36
CA LEU A 206 -20.41 -9.31 15.76
C LEU A 206 -21.03 -7.93 16.06
N GLY A 207 -20.92 -7.45 17.30
CA GLY A 207 -21.39 -6.10 17.65
C GLY A 207 -20.65 -5.02 16.85
N SER A 208 -19.35 -5.19 16.61
CA SER A 208 -18.53 -4.26 15.81
C SER A 208 -19.00 -4.22 14.35
N TRP A 209 -19.33 -5.37 13.77
CA TRP A 209 -19.92 -5.42 12.42
C TRP A 209 -21.25 -4.68 12.35
N VAL A 210 -22.16 -4.90 13.30
CA VAL A 210 -23.49 -4.25 13.31
C VAL A 210 -23.35 -2.73 13.42
N VAL A 211 -22.60 -2.23 14.41
CA VAL A 211 -22.40 -0.79 14.62
C VAL A 211 -21.63 -0.17 13.44
N GLY A 212 -20.61 -0.87 12.95
CA GLY A 212 -19.77 -0.42 11.83
C GLY A 212 -20.55 -0.29 10.54
N PHE A 213 -21.35 -1.29 10.16
CA PHE A 213 -22.20 -1.19 8.97
C PHE A 213 -23.29 -0.14 9.12
N ALA A 214 -23.90 0.01 10.29
CA ALA A 214 -24.87 1.08 10.52
C ALA A 214 -24.24 2.48 10.30
N ALA A 215 -23.04 2.71 10.84
CA ALA A 215 -22.30 3.95 10.61
C ALA A 215 -21.89 4.13 9.14
N LEU A 216 -21.41 3.08 8.48
CA LEU A 216 -21.02 3.11 7.08
C LEU A 216 -22.21 3.41 6.14
N ILE A 217 -23.35 2.77 6.35
CA ILE A 217 -24.59 3.02 5.60
C ILE A 217 -25.09 4.46 5.83
N THR A 218 -24.99 4.95 7.05
CA THR A 218 -25.36 6.34 7.37
C THR A 218 -24.48 7.32 6.60
N ILE A 219 -23.17 7.10 6.56
CA ILE A 219 -22.25 7.95 5.78
C ILE A 219 -22.58 7.87 4.29
N SER A 220 -22.78 6.68 3.74
CA SER A 220 -23.05 6.53 2.30
C SER A 220 -24.37 7.15 1.84
N THR A 221 -25.34 7.28 2.74
CA THR A 221 -26.67 7.84 2.42
C THR A 221 -26.77 9.33 2.70
N VAL A 222 -26.18 9.80 3.80
CA VAL A 222 -26.27 11.21 4.24
C VAL A 222 -25.13 12.06 3.67
N PHE A 223 -23.93 11.49 3.50
CA PHE A 223 -22.73 12.18 3.05
C PHE A 223 -22.03 11.42 1.90
N PRO A 224 -22.70 11.24 0.74
CA PRO A 224 -22.16 10.44 -0.37
C PRO A 224 -20.80 10.97 -0.86
N ASP A 225 -20.61 12.28 -0.87
CA ASP A 225 -19.39 12.96 -1.33
C ASP A 225 -18.28 13.04 -0.27
N ALA A 226 -18.41 12.35 0.87
CA ALA A 226 -17.39 12.37 1.90
C ALA A 226 -16.05 11.80 1.40
N PRO A 227 -14.90 12.35 1.85
CA PRO A 227 -13.58 11.84 1.46
C PRO A 227 -13.40 10.36 1.81
N MET A 228 -12.60 9.63 1.00
CA MET A 228 -12.30 8.21 1.19
C MET A 228 -11.85 7.86 2.63
N VAL A 229 -11.04 8.73 3.25
CA VAL A 229 -10.56 8.54 4.61
C VAL A 229 -11.68 8.48 5.65
N VAL A 230 -12.80 9.19 5.41
CA VAL A 230 -13.96 9.20 6.30
C VAL A 230 -14.66 7.85 6.27
N TYR A 231 -14.88 7.30 5.07
CA TYR A 231 -15.45 5.96 4.88
C TYR A 231 -14.61 4.86 5.55
N GLN A 232 -13.29 5.04 5.60
CA GLN A 232 -12.33 4.08 6.14
C GLN A 232 -12.10 4.20 7.65
N GLN A 233 -12.11 5.41 8.21
CA GLN A 233 -11.78 5.64 9.61
C GLN A 233 -13.02 5.70 10.50
N VAL A 234 -14.03 6.47 10.11
CA VAL A 234 -15.15 6.78 11.01
C VAL A 234 -15.96 5.54 11.37
N PRO A 235 -16.40 4.68 10.44
CA PRO A 235 -17.12 3.46 10.79
C PRO A 235 -16.31 2.51 11.66
N ALA A 236 -15.04 2.30 11.32
CA ALA A 236 -14.14 1.37 12.01
C ALA A 236 -13.86 1.82 13.45
N VAL A 237 -13.48 3.09 13.65
CA VAL A 237 -13.18 3.65 14.98
C VAL A 237 -14.44 3.75 15.83
N THR A 238 -15.57 4.15 15.24
CA THR A 238 -16.86 4.21 15.95
C THR A 238 -17.27 2.81 16.44
N ALA A 239 -17.18 1.80 15.58
CA ALA A 239 -17.54 0.43 15.92
C ALA A 239 -16.73 -0.10 17.12
N ILE A 240 -15.40 -0.02 17.09
CA ILE A 240 -14.57 -0.51 18.21
C ILE A 240 -14.78 0.31 19.49
N SER A 241 -14.91 1.63 19.38
CA SER A 241 -15.12 2.49 20.54
C SER A 241 -16.46 2.22 21.22
N VAL A 242 -17.56 2.21 20.46
CA VAL A 242 -18.91 2.00 20.99
C VAL A 242 -19.04 0.61 21.62
N VAL A 243 -18.64 -0.43 20.89
CA VAL A 243 -18.78 -1.82 21.37
C VAL A 243 -17.81 -2.10 22.51
N GLY A 244 -16.57 -1.62 22.41
CA GLY A 244 -15.57 -1.73 23.47
C GLY A 244 -16.03 -1.05 24.76
N LEU A 245 -16.60 0.15 24.66
CA LEU A 245 -17.14 0.90 25.79
C LEU A 245 -18.37 0.22 26.40
N PHE A 246 -19.31 -0.23 25.56
CA PHE A 246 -20.49 -0.96 26.00
C PHE A 246 -20.11 -2.23 26.77
N MET A 247 -19.25 -3.08 26.20
CA MET A 247 -18.82 -4.31 26.85
C MET A 247 -17.93 -4.07 28.08
N PHE A 248 -17.23 -2.92 28.13
CA PHE A 248 -16.50 -2.51 29.32
C PHE A 248 -17.46 -2.19 30.46
N PHE A 249 -18.50 -1.39 30.21
CA PHE A 249 -19.49 -1.04 31.22
C PHE A 249 -20.33 -2.24 31.64
N GLN A 250 -20.76 -3.08 30.70
CA GLN A 250 -21.52 -4.29 30.98
C GLN A 250 -20.76 -5.23 31.92
N ALA A 251 -19.46 -5.45 31.67
CA ALA A 251 -18.64 -6.34 32.50
C ALA A 251 -18.24 -5.76 33.86
N ARG A 252 -18.52 -4.47 34.12
CA ARG A 252 -18.27 -3.80 35.40
C ARG A 252 -19.55 -3.28 36.03
N ARG A 253 -20.70 -3.84 35.66
CA ARG A 253 -21.97 -3.53 36.32
C ARG A 253 -21.85 -3.92 37.81
N GLY A 254 -21.98 -2.94 38.70
CA GLY A 254 -21.82 -3.12 40.15
C GLY A 254 -20.38 -3.08 40.69
N ALA A 255 -19.36 -2.78 39.86
CA ALA A 255 -17.96 -2.70 40.27
C ALA A 255 -17.35 -1.30 40.02
N PRO A 256 -16.31 -0.89 40.76
CA PRO A 256 -15.68 0.42 40.56
C PRO A 256 -15.08 0.58 39.15
N LYS A 257 -15.43 1.69 38.50
CA LYS A 257 -15.06 2.00 37.10
C LYS A 257 -13.69 2.68 36.98
N ARG A 258 -12.71 2.27 37.79
CA ARG A 258 -11.37 2.89 37.78
C ARG A 258 -10.57 2.42 36.57
N ILE A 259 -10.11 3.35 35.76
CA ILE A 259 -9.45 3.10 34.47
C ILE A 259 -7.96 2.75 34.65
N LEU A 260 -7.33 3.24 35.73
CA LEU A 260 -5.87 3.23 35.95
C LEU A 260 -5.39 2.40 37.16
N ASP A 261 -6.26 1.66 37.84
CA ASP A 261 -5.91 0.92 39.09
C ASP A 261 -4.99 -0.30 38.89
N ARG A 262 -4.39 -0.49 37.70
CA ARG A 262 -3.53 -1.65 37.44
C ARG A 262 -2.11 -1.37 37.90
N LYS A 263 -1.58 -2.26 38.75
CA LYS A 263 -0.16 -2.29 39.14
C LYS A 263 0.71 -2.35 37.88
N VAL A 264 1.57 -1.33 37.72
CA VAL A 264 2.61 -1.32 36.69
C VAL A 264 3.73 -2.21 37.21
N GLU A 265 3.93 -3.35 36.57
CA GLU A 265 5.05 -4.22 36.89
C GLU A 265 6.36 -3.49 36.58
N PRO A 266 7.39 -3.62 37.43
CA PRO A 266 8.65 -2.94 37.23
C PRO A 266 9.24 -3.34 35.88
N LEU A 267 9.66 -2.33 35.10
CA LEU A 267 10.29 -2.52 33.79
C LEU A 267 11.50 -3.45 33.94
N ALA A 268 11.50 -4.55 33.16
CA ALA A 268 12.59 -5.51 33.17
C ALA A 268 13.90 -4.85 32.72
N SER A 269 14.95 -5.10 33.50
CA SER A 269 16.37 -4.80 33.23
C SER A 269 16.89 -3.36 33.49
N LYS A 270 18.01 -3.32 34.23
CA LYS A 270 18.91 -2.16 34.43
C LYS A 270 19.92 -1.95 33.29
N GLN A 271 19.81 -2.69 32.18
CA GLN A 271 20.79 -2.71 31.07
C GLN A 271 20.19 -2.32 29.70
N VAL A 272 19.05 -1.61 29.69
CA VAL A 272 18.38 -1.19 28.43
C VAL A 272 19.27 -0.36 27.51
N TRP A 273 20.20 0.40 28.08
CA TRP A 273 21.13 1.26 27.35
C TRP A 273 22.08 0.49 26.42
N ALA A 274 22.34 -0.80 26.67
CA ALA A 274 23.19 -1.61 25.79
C ALA A 274 22.58 -1.83 24.39
N GLY A 275 21.25 -1.77 24.27
CA GLY A 275 20.57 -1.92 22.98
C GLY A 275 20.40 -0.61 22.21
N LEU A 276 20.55 0.54 22.88
CA LEU A 276 20.29 1.85 22.28
C LEU A 276 21.20 2.19 21.09
N PRO A 277 22.53 1.91 21.13
CA PRO A 277 23.40 2.13 19.98
C PRO A 277 22.95 1.37 18.74
N LEU A 278 22.51 0.12 18.90
CA LEU A 278 21.99 -0.70 17.80
C LEU A 278 20.76 -0.04 17.16
N VAL A 279 19.78 0.38 17.98
CA VAL A 279 18.57 1.05 17.45
C VAL A 279 18.94 2.33 16.71
N PHE A 280 19.87 3.13 17.24
CA PHE A 280 20.29 4.38 16.62
C PHE A 280 21.00 4.15 15.28
N VAL A 281 21.95 3.21 15.21
CA VAL A 281 22.64 2.85 13.96
C VAL A 281 21.65 2.42 12.90
N ILE A 282 20.70 1.53 13.23
CA ILE A 282 19.68 1.09 12.27
C ILE A 282 18.76 2.23 11.86
N THR A 283 18.41 3.14 12.77
CA THR A 283 17.62 4.34 12.45
C THR A 283 18.33 5.18 11.39
N VAL A 284 19.63 5.43 11.55
CA VAL A 284 20.43 6.19 10.59
C VAL A 284 20.48 5.48 9.24
N VAL A 285 20.74 4.17 9.23
CA VAL A 285 20.76 3.38 7.98
C VAL A 285 19.43 3.50 7.23
N LEU A 286 18.30 3.32 7.92
CA LEU A 286 16.98 3.41 7.31
C LEU A 286 16.64 4.84 6.86
N ALA A 287 17.01 5.86 7.63
CA ALA A 287 16.77 7.26 7.27
C ALA A 287 17.54 7.69 6.02
N LEU A 288 18.67 7.04 5.73
CA LEU A 288 19.46 7.28 4.50
C LEU A 288 18.90 6.51 3.28
N CYS A 289 17.95 5.61 3.47
CA CYS A 289 17.30 4.87 2.38
C CYS A 289 16.18 5.72 1.78
N SER A 290 16.42 6.28 0.60
CA SER A 290 15.39 7.00 -0.17
C SER A 290 14.29 6.07 -0.66
N LEU A 291 13.04 6.53 -0.60
CA LEU A 291 11.95 5.83 -1.28
C LEU A 291 12.18 5.81 -2.80
N PRO A 292 11.71 4.76 -3.51
CA PRO A 292 11.78 4.73 -4.96
C PRO A 292 11.12 5.98 -5.57
N THR A 293 11.80 6.61 -6.53
CA THR A 293 11.23 7.73 -7.28
C THR A 293 9.94 7.28 -7.97
N GLN A 294 8.89 8.10 -7.87
CA GLN A 294 7.57 7.73 -8.40
C GLN A 294 7.65 7.46 -9.90
N THR A 295 7.60 6.19 -10.29
CA THR A 295 7.51 5.74 -11.68
C THR A 295 6.04 5.60 -12.08
N SER A 296 5.31 6.72 -12.07
CA SER A 296 3.97 6.69 -12.67
C SER A 296 4.09 6.33 -14.14
N THR A 297 3.40 5.27 -14.55
CA THR A 297 3.33 4.83 -15.96
C THR A 297 2.58 5.83 -16.83
N ALA A 298 1.82 6.75 -16.24
CA ALA A 298 1.10 7.82 -16.93
C ALA A 298 1.07 9.08 -16.04
N PRO A 299 2.13 9.91 -16.05
CA PRO A 299 2.11 11.17 -15.33
C PRO A 299 1.04 12.09 -15.92
N ILE A 300 0.26 12.74 -15.04
CA ILE A 300 -0.71 13.76 -15.44
C ILE A 300 0.11 14.97 -15.89
N SER A 301 0.17 15.19 -17.20
CA SER A 301 1.08 16.18 -17.79
C SER A 301 0.50 17.59 -17.74
N ARG A 302 -0.83 17.71 -17.92
CA ARG A 302 -1.54 18.99 -18.01
C ARG A 302 -3.06 18.80 -17.79
N PRO A 303 -3.82 19.89 -17.60
CA PRO A 303 -5.28 19.86 -17.67
C PRO A 303 -5.78 19.28 -19.00
N SER A 304 -6.91 18.59 -18.96
CA SER A 304 -7.55 18.02 -20.14
C SER A 304 -7.97 19.10 -21.13
N PRO A 305 -7.95 18.83 -22.45
CA PRO A 305 -8.46 19.76 -23.46
C PRO A 305 -9.94 20.07 -23.26
N ASP A 306 -10.68 19.04 -22.88
CA ASP A 306 -12.13 19.00 -22.85
C ASP A 306 -12.65 18.58 -21.48
N ARG A 307 -13.97 18.75 -21.25
CA ARG A 307 -14.62 18.21 -20.06
C ARG A 307 -14.61 16.68 -20.10
N LEU A 308 -13.82 16.09 -19.21
CA LEU A 308 -13.70 14.64 -19.10
C LEU A 308 -15.02 14.01 -18.68
N THR A 309 -15.44 12.98 -19.44
CA THR A 309 -16.66 12.22 -19.19
C THR A 309 -16.33 10.74 -19.22
N GLN A 310 -16.76 10.00 -18.19
CA GLN A 310 -16.53 8.55 -18.10
C GLN A 310 -17.25 7.83 -19.24
N GLY A 311 -16.57 6.88 -19.90
CA GLY A 311 -17.13 6.14 -21.05
C GLY A 311 -17.11 6.90 -22.38
N ARG A 312 -16.69 8.17 -22.43
CA ARG A 312 -16.57 8.89 -23.71
C ARG A 312 -15.35 8.35 -24.51
N PRO A 313 -15.53 7.89 -25.76
CA PRO A 313 -14.42 7.50 -26.62
C PRO A 313 -13.57 8.72 -27.02
N LEU A 314 -12.33 8.47 -27.42
CA LEU A 314 -11.45 9.49 -28.00
C LEU A 314 -11.75 9.69 -29.48
N ASP A 315 -11.56 10.92 -29.96
CA ASP A 315 -11.72 11.22 -31.39
C ASP A 315 -10.56 10.65 -32.19
N ALA A 316 -10.84 9.99 -33.31
CA ALA A 316 -9.82 9.42 -34.17
C ALA A 316 -9.01 10.53 -34.85
N PRO A 317 -7.67 10.43 -34.89
CA PRO A 317 -6.86 11.38 -35.63
C PRO A 317 -7.05 11.24 -37.14
N ILE A 318 -6.70 12.30 -37.89
CA ILE A 318 -6.72 12.26 -39.36
C ILE A 318 -5.87 11.09 -39.86
N GLY A 319 -6.38 10.36 -40.85
CA GLY A 319 -5.72 9.19 -41.42
C GLY A 319 -5.94 7.89 -40.65
N TRP A 320 -6.81 7.91 -39.63
CA TRP A 320 -7.21 6.74 -38.86
C TRP A 320 -8.72 6.65 -38.74
N MET A 321 -9.25 5.44 -38.76
CA MET A 321 -10.67 5.16 -38.59
C MET A 321 -10.88 4.16 -37.46
N VAL A 322 -11.89 4.40 -36.62
CA VAL A 322 -12.30 3.43 -35.60
C VAL A 322 -13.05 2.30 -36.29
N THR A 323 -12.53 1.08 -36.18
CA THR A 323 -13.16 -0.12 -36.75
C THR A 323 -14.00 -0.88 -35.74
N GLU A 324 -13.63 -0.82 -34.46
CA GLU A 324 -14.33 -1.48 -33.38
C GLU A 324 -14.19 -0.69 -32.07
N GLN A 325 -15.24 -0.70 -31.25
CA GLN A 325 -15.24 -0.14 -29.91
C GLN A 325 -15.78 -1.17 -28.92
N ARG A 326 -15.13 -1.30 -27.76
CA ARG A 326 -15.56 -2.15 -26.65
C ARG A 326 -15.45 -1.41 -25.33
N GLU A 327 -16.39 -1.69 -24.42
CA GLU A 327 -16.39 -1.12 -23.08
C GLU A 327 -16.15 -2.20 -22.02
N TYR A 328 -15.32 -1.86 -21.04
CA TYR A 328 -15.01 -2.71 -19.90
C TYR A 328 -15.38 -1.96 -18.61
N PRO A 329 -16.67 -2.01 -18.21
CA PRO A 329 -17.12 -1.31 -17.01
C PRO A 329 -16.49 -1.88 -15.75
N GLN A 330 -16.01 -3.13 -15.74
CA GLN A 330 -15.46 -3.81 -14.56
C GLN A 330 -14.22 -3.12 -13.97
N VAL A 331 -13.58 -2.21 -14.72
CA VAL A 331 -12.42 -1.44 -14.24
C VAL A 331 -12.77 -0.44 -13.13
N HIS A 332 -14.06 -0.14 -12.90
CA HIS A 332 -14.51 0.68 -11.75
C HIS A 332 -13.98 0.15 -10.42
N ARG A 333 -13.79 -1.18 -10.32
CA ARG A 333 -13.25 -1.84 -9.13
C ARG A 333 -11.83 -1.37 -8.78
N LEU A 334 -11.05 -0.99 -9.80
CA LEU A 334 -9.69 -0.48 -9.65
C LEU A 334 -9.67 1.06 -9.59
N TYR A 335 -10.28 1.69 -10.59
CA TYR A 335 -10.12 3.13 -10.83
C TYR A 335 -11.22 3.99 -10.18
N GLY A 336 -12.21 3.37 -9.55
CA GLY A 336 -13.27 4.06 -8.80
C GLY A 336 -14.61 4.12 -9.50
N ASP A 337 -15.58 4.63 -8.76
CA ASP A 337 -16.98 4.58 -9.14
C ASP A 337 -17.22 5.28 -10.47
N GLY A 338 -17.98 4.61 -11.33
CA GLY A 338 -18.28 5.05 -12.70
C GLY A 338 -17.12 4.95 -13.70
N ALA A 339 -15.91 4.51 -13.30
CA ALA A 339 -14.82 4.39 -14.26
C ALA A 339 -15.08 3.25 -15.25
N VAL A 340 -15.05 3.58 -16.54
CA VAL A 340 -15.20 2.64 -17.66
C VAL A 340 -13.95 2.74 -18.52
N LEU A 341 -13.40 1.59 -18.92
CA LEU A 341 -12.36 1.55 -19.94
C LEU A 341 -13.02 1.42 -21.30
N VAL A 342 -12.74 2.39 -22.18
CA VAL A 342 -13.17 2.38 -23.56
C VAL A 342 -11.98 1.96 -24.41
N ARG A 343 -12.14 0.83 -25.10
CA ARG A 343 -11.18 0.28 -26.05
C ARG A 343 -11.62 0.62 -27.47
N GLN A 344 -10.75 1.23 -28.25
CA GLN A 344 -10.98 1.55 -29.66
C GLN A 344 -9.90 0.88 -30.52
N TYR A 345 -10.32 0.12 -31.50
CA TYR A 345 -9.45 -0.38 -32.57
C TYR A 345 -9.42 0.68 -33.65
N MET A 346 -8.24 1.20 -33.95
CA MET A 346 -8.04 2.21 -34.98
C MET A 346 -7.19 1.63 -36.10
N LEU A 347 -7.69 1.72 -37.32
CA LEU A 347 -7.02 1.26 -38.53
C LEU A 347 -6.54 2.47 -39.33
N ALA A 348 -5.29 2.45 -39.78
CA ALA A 348 -4.77 3.46 -40.68
C ALA A 348 -5.55 3.44 -42.01
N THR A 349 -5.87 4.59 -42.59
CA THR A 349 -6.58 4.67 -43.88
C THR A 349 -5.71 4.28 -45.06
N SER A 350 -4.40 4.35 -44.91
CA SER A 350 -3.41 4.01 -45.93
C SER A 350 -2.26 3.19 -45.33
N GLY A 351 -1.67 2.33 -46.14
CA GLY A 351 -0.43 1.64 -45.81
C GLY A 351 0.77 2.56 -45.80
N ASN A 352 1.79 2.22 -45.01
CA ASN A 352 3.07 2.93 -44.99
C ASN A 352 4.23 1.92 -45.05
N PRO A 353 5.11 1.95 -46.07
CA PRO A 353 6.26 1.05 -46.18
C PRO A 353 7.25 1.16 -45.02
N ASP A 354 7.31 2.32 -44.35
CA ASP A 354 8.18 2.53 -43.20
C ASP A 354 7.68 1.79 -41.94
N TRP A 355 6.38 1.49 -41.89
CA TRP A 355 5.75 0.80 -40.74
C TRP A 355 5.52 -0.69 -41.00
N ASP A 356 5.29 -1.08 -42.25
CA ASP A 356 5.15 -2.47 -42.67
C ASP A 356 5.82 -2.68 -44.03
N LYS A 357 6.67 -3.70 -44.13
CA LYS A 357 7.38 -4.01 -45.39
C LYS A 357 6.44 -4.30 -46.55
N LEU A 358 5.23 -4.80 -46.27
CA LEU A 358 4.19 -5.07 -47.27
C LEU A 358 3.24 -3.88 -47.48
N SER A 359 3.52 -2.74 -46.84
CA SER A 359 2.68 -1.53 -46.87
C SER A 359 1.22 -1.83 -46.54
N ARG A 360 0.94 -2.75 -45.62
CA ARG A 360 -0.42 -3.00 -45.14
C ARG A 360 -0.84 -1.88 -44.17
N PRO A 361 -2.12 -1.47 -44.20
CA PRO A 361 -2.66 -0.57 -43.18
C PRO A 361 -2.49 -1.16 -41.77
N ARG A 362 -2.00 -0.34 -40.83
CA ARG A 362 -1.69 -0.79 -39.46
C ARG A 362 -2.90 -0.64 -38.57
N THR A 363 -3.12 -1.64 -37.71
CA THR A 363 -4.11 -1.60 -36.63
C THR A 363 -3.40 -1.29 -35.32
N ILE A 364 -3.99 -0.41 -34.52
CA ILE A 364 -3.56 -0.10 -33.16
C ILE A 364 -4.78 -0.14 -32.24
N VAL A 365 -4.52 -0.36 -30.96
CA VAL A 365 -5.55 -0.37 -29.93
C VAL A 365 -5.32 0.79 -28.98
N VAL A 366 -6.35 1.60 -28.77
CA VAL A 366 -6.35 2.73 -27.84
C VAL A 366 -7.32 2.43 -26.71
N ASP A 367 -6.80 2.33 -25.50
CA ASP A 367 -7.58 2.19 -24.28
C ASP A 367 -7.56 3.51 -23.52
N SER A 368 -8.74 4.02 -23.18
CA SER A 368 -8.88 5.23 -22.38
C SER A 368 -9.73 4.98 -21.14
N VAL A 369 -9.33 5.56 -20.01
CA VAL A 369 -10.05 5.46 -18.73
C VAL A 369 -10.10 6.82 -18.07
N VAL A 370 -11.31 7.31 -17.78
CA VAL A 370 -11.53 8.51 -16.96
C VAL A 370 -11.83 8.08 -15.52
N SER A 371 -11.11 8.67 -14.57
CA SER A 371 -11.25 8.37 -13.14
C SER A 371 -11.36 9.63 -12.31
N ARG A 372 -12.29 9.61 -11.34
CA ARG A 372 -12.40 10.61 -10.26
C ARG A 372 -11.37 10.40 -9.14
N ARG A 373 -10.49 9.41 -9.28
CA ARG A 373 -9.41 9.08 -8.35
C ARG A 373 -8.10 8.90 -9.13
N PRO A 374 -7.53 9.97 -9.70
CA PRO A 374 -6.36 9.91 -10.58
C PRO A 374 -5.16 9.16 -9.98
N PHE A 375 -4.96 9.26 -8.66
CA PHE A 375 -3.93 8.52 -7.92
C PHE A 375 -3.97 7.00 -8.15
N SER A 376 -5.16 6.44 -8.40
CA SER A 376 -5.34 5.01 -8.66
C SER A 376 -4.61 4.50 -9.92
N PHE A 377 -4.27 5.39 -10.87
CA PHE A 377 -3.46 5.02 -12.03
C PHE A 377 -2.03 4.59 -11.67
N GLY A 378 -1.46 5.16 -10.60
CA GLY A 378 -0.15 4.76 -10.06
C GLY A 378 -0.21 3.54 -9.13
N VAL A 379 -1.36 3.31 -8.48
CA VAL A 379 -1.57 2.12 -7.61
C VAL A 379 -1.77 0.85 -8.44
N TYR A 380 -2.53 0.94 -9.53
CA TYR A 380 -2.85 -0.18 -10.41
C TYR A 380 -2.25 0.06 -11.81
N PRO A 381 -0.96 -0.27 -12.00
CA PRO A 381 -0.28 -0.06 -13.28
C PRO A 381 -0.88 -0.95 -14.37
N SER A 382 -0.63 -0.59 -15.63
CA SER A 382 -1.16 -1.32 -16.80
C SER A 382 -0.85 -2.83 -16.76
N ARG A 383 0.32 -3.20 -16.23
CA ARG A 383 0.72 -4.61 -16.01
C ARG A 383 -0.30 -5.42 -15.21
N VAL A 384 -0.93 -4.82 -14.20
CA VAL A 384 -1.97 -5.47 -13.38
C VAL A 384 -3.28 -5.56 -14.16
N LEU A 385 -3.63 -4.52 -14.90
CA LEU A 385 -4.85 -4.47 -15.69
C LEU A 385 -4.86 -5.52 -16.81
N TYR A 386 -3.79 -5.61 -17.59
CA TYR A 386 -3.68 -6.51 -18.74
C TYR A 386 -3.12 -7.90 -18.41
N GLY A 387 -2.83 -8.19 -17.14
CA GLY A 387 -2.31 -9.51 -16.72
C GLY A 387 -0.91 -9.81 -17.22
N LEU A 388 -0.07 -8.78 -17.41
CA LEU A 388 1.26 -8.89 -18.02
C LEU A 388 2.34 -9.27 -17.00
N THR A 389 1.96 -10.00 -15.95
CA THR A 389 2.85 -10.38 -14.85
C THR A 389 3.95 -11.33 -15.28
N ASP A 390 3.72 -12.14 -16.33
CA ASP A 390 4.75 -13.04 -16.87
C ASP A 390 5.50 -12.43 -18.06
N ALA A 391 5.09 -11.25 -18.54
CA ALA A 391 5.74 -10.59 -19.67
C ALA A 391 7.01 -9.86 -19.23
N ARG A 392 8.01 -9.83 -20.12
CA ARG A 392 9.24 -9.06 -19.95
C ARG A 392 9.01 -7.62 -20.40
N ILE A 393 9.38 -6.63 -19.59
CA ILE A 393 9.09 -5.22 -19.86
C ILE A 393 10.38 -4.40 -19.85
N SER A 394 10.50 -3.49 -20.81
CA SER A 394 11.61 -2.56 -20.89
C SER A 394 11.53 -1.44 -19.84
N PRO A 395 12.66 -0.77 -19.52
CA PRO A 395 12.60 0.55 -18.89
C PRO A 395 11.72 1.52 -19.69
N GLN A 396 11.08 2.47 -18.99
CA GLN A 396 10.21 3.46 -19.61
C GLN A 396 11.02 4.57 -20.29
N ARG A 397 10.74 4.84 -21.57
CA ARG A 397 11.29 6.01 -22.29
C ARG A 397 10.27 7.14 -22.30
N GLN A 398 10.71 8.35 -21.98
CA GLN A 398 9.85 9.53 -22.06
C GLN A 398 9.84 10.06 -23.50
N ILE A 399 8.66 10.31 -24.04
CA ILE A 399 8.46 10.84 -25.39
C ILE A 399 7.58 12.08 -25.31
N ASP A 400 7.99 13.15 -25.98
CA ASP A 400 7.18 14.36 -26.10
C ASP A 400 6.10 14.17 -27.19
N LEU A 401 4.84 14.27 -26.78
CA LEU A 401 3.66 14.14 -27.64
C LEU A 401 3.13 15.50 -28.11
N ASP A 402 3.93 16.55 -27.93
CA ASP A 402 3.60 17.94 -28.23
C ASP A 402 2.42 18.42 -27.35
N MET A 403 2.01 19.69 -27.51
CA MET A 403 0.92 20.30 -26.71
C MET A 403 1.11 20.14 -25.19
N GLY A 404 2.35 20.06 -24.70
CA GLY A 404 2.66 19.86 -23.28
C GLY A 404 2.20 18.51 -22.71
N VAL A 405 1.99 17.49 -23.56
CA VAL A 405 1.67 16.12 -23.14
C VAL A 405 2.92 15.27 -23.24
N HIS A 406 3.28 14.59 -22.14
CA HIS A 406 4.43 13.68 -22.12
C HIS A 406 3.97 12.23 -22.01
N GLY A 407 4.39 11.41 -22.97
CA GLY A 407 4.16 9.98 -23.00
C GLY A 407 5.31 9.18 -22.39
N ARG A 408 4.98 7.97 -21.94
CA ARG A 408 5.91 6.93 -21.51
C ARG A 408 5.75 5.73 -22.43
N MET A 409 6.84 5.35 -23.08
CA MET A 409 6.89 4.22 -23.98
C MET A 409 7.59 3.02 -23.34
N THR A 410 7.01 1.85 -23.52
CA THR A 410 7.57 0.57 -23.07
C THR A 410 7.43 -0.49 -24.15
N SER A 411 8.46 -1.30 -24.33
CA SER A 411 8.39 -2.55 -25.09
C SER A 411 8.07 -3.69 -24.13
N VAL A 412 7.20 -4.59 -24.57
CA VAL A 412 6.77 -5.74 -23.78
C VAL A 412 6.85 -6.99 -24.64
N VAL A 413 7.52 -8.01 -24.12
CA VAL A 413 7.65 -9.32 -24.76
C VAL A 413 6.81 -10.31 -23.98
N ASP A 414 5.77 -10.84 -24.62
CA ASP A 414 4.95 -11.91 -24.08
C ASP A 414 5.45 -13.27 -24.59
N ASP A 415 6.14 -14.00 -23.72
CA ASP A 415 6.73 -15.30 -24.05
C ASP A 415 5.67 -16.41 -24.23
N ARG A 416 4.42 -16.21 -23.80
CA ARG A 416 3.34 -17.17 -24.02
C ARG A 416 2.70 -17.01 -25.38
N LEU A 417 2.45 -15.76 -25.77
CA LEU A 417 1.87 -15.45 -27.07
C LEU A 417 2.94 -15.40 -28.18
N LEU A 418 4.23 -15.39 -27.82
CA LEU A 418 5.36 -15.21 -28.73
C LEU A 418 5.22 -13.91 -29.55
N VAL A 419 4.72 -12.87 -28.88
CA VAL A 419 4.45 -11.57 -29.49
C VAL A 419 5.17 -10.49 -28.70
N THR A 420 5.77 -9.55 -29.43
CA THR A 420 6.27 -8.30 -28.89
C THR A 420 5.28 -7.20 -29.24
N TRP A 421 4.95 -6.36 -28.26
CA TRP A 421 4.19 -5.14 -28.50
C TRP A 421 4.87 -3.94 -27.87
N ASN A 422 4.66 -2.79 -28.49
CA ASN A 422 5.03 -1.51 -27.95
C ASN A 422 3.80 -0.84 -27.36
N SER A 423 3.95 -0.22 -26.19
CA SER A 423 2.90 0.53 -25.53
C SER A 423 3.34 1.97 -25.27
N MET A 424 2.46 2.92 -25.58
CA MET A 424 2.59 4.33 -25.21
C MET A 424 1.51 4.70 -24.19
N GLN A 425 1.90 5.32 -23.09
CA GLN A 425 0.98 5.73 -22.02
C GLN A 425 1.15 7.20 -21.69
N PHE A 426 0.05 7.93 -21.53
CA PHE A 426 0.05 9.29 -21.02
C PHE A 426 -1.24 9.57 -20.25
N ALA A 427 -1.25 10.66 -19.48
CA ALA A 427 -2.46 11.13 -18.80
C ALA A 427 -2.56 12.66 -18.83
N TRP A 428 -3.80 13.15 -18.79
CA TRP A 428 -4.15 14.56 -18.60
C TRP A 428 -5.34 14.70 -17.64
N GLY A 429 -5.57 15.92 -17.18
CA GLY A 429 -6.59 16.27 -16.19
C GLY A 429 -5.97 16.93 -14.96
N ASP A 430 -6.57 16.71 -13.81
CA ASP A 430 -6.12 17.24 -12.52
C ASP A 430 -6.12 16.14 -11.44
N ASN A 431 -5.95 16.53 -10.17
CA ASN A 431 -5.91 15.61 -9.03
C ASN A 431 -7.28 15.05 -8.62
N THR A 432 -8.36 15.58 -9.18
CA THR A 432 -9.76 15.19 -8.89
C THR A 432 -10.39 14.40 -10.04
N LEU A 433 -9.97 14.66 -11.28
CA LEU A 433 -10.48 14.01 -12.47
C LEU A 433 -9.38 13.96 -13.54
N ALA A 434 -9.04 12.74 -13.98
CA ALA A 434 -8.02 12.55 -15.01
C ALA A 434 -8.40 11.42 -15.95
N GLN A 435 -7.87 11.50 -17.17
CA GLN A 435 -7.95 10.46 -18.18
C GLN A 435 -6.58 9.90 -18.43
N ARG A 436 -6.45 8.57 -18.32
CA ARG A 436 -5.28 7.84 -18.78
C ARG A 436 -5.56 7.23 -20.13
N VAL A 437 -4.62 7.38 -21.05
CA VAL A 437 -4.66 6.77 -22.39
C VAL A 437 -3.49 5.79 -22.50
N THR A 438 -3.77 4.61 -23.02
CA THR A 438 -2.80 3.56 -23.29
C THR A 438 -2.99 3.09 -24.73
N ILE A 439 -1.93 3.19 -25.52
CA ILE A 439 -1.92 2.83 -26.93
C ILE A 439 -1.04 1.60 -27.09
N PHE A 440 -1.49 0.63 -27.87
CA PHE A 440 -0.77 -0.60 -28.19
C PHE A 440 -0.54 -0.74 -29.69
N ALA A 441 0.68 -1.09 -30.07
CA ALA A 441 1.03 -1.58 -31.39
C ALA A 441 1.71 -2.94 -31.25
N VAL A 442 1.31 -3.89 -32.10
CA VAL A 442 1.80 -5.27 -32.08
C VAL A 442 2.72 -5.48 -33.29
N ASP A 443 3.86 -6.14 -33.06
CA ASP A 443 4.84 -6.50 -34.11
C ASP A 443 4.30 -7.57 -35.08
N ASN A 444 3.26 -8.32 -34.69
CA ASN A 444 2.51 -9.12 -35.64
C ASN A 444 1.54 -8.23 -36.43
N HIS A 445 1.70 -8.22 -37.75
CA HIS A 445 0.99 -7.35 -38.69
C HIS A 445 -0.24 -8.01 -39.32
N ASP A 446 -0.60 -9.22 -38.87
CA ASP A 446 -1.77 -9.93 -39.37
C ASP A 446 -3.08 -9.34 -38.83
N PRO A 447 -4.19 -9.40 -39.59
CA PRO A 447 -5.47 -8.81 -39.18
C PRO A 447 -6.01 -9.33 -37.83
N ASN A 448 -5.60 -10.54 -37.45
CA ASN A 448 -6.01 -11.22 -36.23
C ASN A 448 -4.91 -11.22 -35.14
N ALA A 449 -3.93 -10.31 -35.23
CA ALA A 449 -2.87 -10.21 -34.24
C ALA A 449 -3.44 -10.00 -32.83
N PRO A 450 -2.98 -10.77 -31.82
CA PRO A 450 -3.54 -10.68 -30.48
C PRO A 450 -3.04 -9.42 -29.78
N PHE A 451 -3.96 -8.52 -29.46
CA PHE A 451 -3.69 -7.40 -28.54
C PHE A 451 -3.97 -7.82 -27.10
N PRO A 452 -3.19 -7.32 -26.12
CA PRO A 452 -3.45 -7.59 -24.71
C PRO A 452 -4.86 -7.11 -24.37
N ALA A 453 -5.64 -7.90 -23.64
CA ALA A 453 -6.99 -7.53 -23.21
C ALA A 453 -7.02 -7.23 -21.71
N PRO A 454 -7.81 -6.24 -21.26
CA PRO A 454 -7.95 -5.99 -19.83
C PRO A 454 -8.55 -7.24 -19.17
N SER A 455 -7.92 -7.70 -18.09
CA SER A 455 -8.34 -8.89 -17.38
C SER A 455 -9.67 -8.64 -16.68
N VAL A 456 -10.66 -9.48 -16.99
CA VAL A 456 -11.95 -9.52 -16.30
C VAL A 456 -11.80 -10.14 -14.90
N SER A 457 -10.75 -10.93 -14.68
CA SER A 457 -10.44 -11.60 -13.40
C SER A 457 -9.22 -10.94 -12.74
N LEU A 458 -9.47 -9.84 -12.03
CA LEU A 458 -8.44 -9.14 -11.26
C LEU A 458 -7.80 -10.05 -10.18
N ALA A 459 -8.58 -10.96 -9.59
CA ALA A 459 -8.11 -11.89 -8.58
C ALA A 459 -7.00 -12.84 -9.09
N SER A 460 -7.06 -13.30 -10.35
CA SER A 460 -6.00 -14.14 -10.91
C SER A 460 -4.70 -13.36 -11.13
N ASN A 461 -4.80 -12.10 -11.56
CA ASN A 461 -3.62 -11.23 -11.76
C ASN A 461 -2.93 -10.93 -10.43
N PHE A 462 -3.71 -10.73 -9.36
CA PHE A 462 -3.16 -10.57 -8.02
C PHE A 462 -2.53 -11.84 -7.46
N ARG A 463 -3.07 -13.04 -7.77
CA ARG A 463 -2.40 -14.30 -7.42
C ARG A 463 -1.02 -14.37 -8.08
N THR A 464 -0.91 -13.95 -9.34
CA THR A 464 0.39 -13.89 -10.02
C THR A 464 1.31 -12.85 -9.38
N LEU A 465 0.80 -11.69 -8.95
CA LEU A 465 1.59 -10.72 -8.17
C LEU A 465 2.13 -11.30 -6.86
N ILE A 466 1.33 -12.08 -6.12
CA ILE A 466 1.80 -12.79 -4.91
C ILE A 466 2.89 -13.79 -5.28
N THR A 467 2.69 -14.57 -6.36
CA THR A 467 3.72 -15.49 -6.85
C THR A 467 4.99 -14.77 -7.24
N LEU A 468 4.90 -13.61 -7.91
CA LEU A 468 6.05 -12.77 -8.26
C LEU A 468 6.73 -12.20 -7.02
N LEU A 469 5.98 -11.80 -5.99
CA LEU A 469 6.54 -11.28 -4.74
C LEU A 469 7.51 -12.29 -4.11
N PHE A 470 7.15 -13.58 -4.14
CA PHE A 470 7.97 -14.66 -3.58
C PHE A 470 9.01 -15.22 -4.56
N ARG A 471 8.69 -15.31 -5.86
CA ARG A 471 9.61 -15.84 -6.91
C ARG A 471 10.67 -14.83 -7.31
N GLY A 472 10.35 -13.53 -7.23
CA GLY A 472 11.20 -12.43 -7.62
C GLY A 472 11.07 -12.00 -9.10
N ASN A 473 11.23 -10.70 -9.37
CA ASN A 473 10.99 -10.09 -10.69
C ASN A 473 12.23 -10.01 -11.61
N ALA A 474 13.40 -10.54 -11.21
CA ALA A 474 14.66 -10.33 -11.94
C ALA A 474 14.74 -10.97 -13.34
N VAL A 475 13.84 -11.92 -13.65
CA VAL A 475 13.73 -12.59 -14.97
C VAL A 475 12.78 -11.81 -15.91
N LEU A 476 12.14 -10.75 -15.42
CA LEU A 476 11.04 -10.06 -16.12
C LEU A 476 11.42 -8.68 -16.64
N ASP A 477 12.67 -8.26 -16.49
CA ASP A 477 13.19 -7.03 -17.07
C ASP A 477 13.84 -7.35 -18.41
N ASP A 478 13.38 -6.68 -19.48
CA ASP A 478 14.05 -6.75 -20.77
C ASP A 478 15.21 -5.76 -20.82
N ARG A 479 16.44 -6.29 -20.79
CA ARG A 479 17.68 -5.49 -20.79
C ARG A 479 18.11 -5.05 -22.18
N THR A 480 17.57 -5.64 -23.23
CA THR A 480 17.89 -5.30 -24.64
C THR A 480 16.60 -5.04 -25.42
N PRO A 481 15.81 -4.04 -25.03
CA PRO A 481 14.49 -3.83 -25.61
C PRO A 481 14.58 -3.30 -27.03
N VAL A 482 13.75 -3.87 -27.91
CA VAL A 482 13.58 -3.40 -29.29
C VAL A 482 12.24 -2.67 -29.38
N PHE A 483 12.27 -1.43 -29.86
CA PHE A 483 11.08 -0.59 -30.07
C PHE A 483 10.76 -0.48 -31.56
N LYS A 484 10.27 -1.56 -32.16
CA LYS A 484 10.03 -1.62 -33.62
C LYS A 484 9.00 -0.61 -34.12
N ASP A 485 7.91 -0.43 -33.38
CA ASP A 485 6.83 0.50 -33.72
C ASP A 485 7.01 1.92 -33.11
N GLU A 486 8.24 2.33 -32.77
CA GLU A 486 8.49 3.64 -32.10
C GLU A 486 7.97 4.82 -32.91
N ASP A 487 8.38 4.95 -34.17
CA ASP A 487 8.02 6.08 -35.02
C ASP A 487 6.53 6.12 -35.32
N MET A 488 5.91 4.96 -35.56
CA MET A 488 4.47 4.85 -35.79
C MET A 488 3.69 5.28 -34.55
N LEU A 489 4.02 4.73 -33.37
CA LEU A 489 3.33 5.08 -32.13
C LEU A 489 3.55 6.54 -31.75
N ARG A 490 4.74 7.09 -31.96
CA ARG A 490 5.02 8.51 -31.72
C ARG A 490 4.17 9.40 -32.63
N THR A 491 4.14 9.10 -33.93
CA THR A 491 3.39 9.85 -34.93
C THR A 491 1.88 9.79 -34.65
N PHE A 492 1.36 8.58 -34.43
CA PHE A 492 -0.04 8.38 -34.08
C PHE A 492 -0.41 9.08 -32.77
N SER A 493 0.41 8.93 -31.71
CA SER A 493 0.10 9.51 -30.40
C SER A 493 0.05 11.04 -30.46
N ARG A 494 0.98 11.69 -31.19
CA ARG A 494 0.95 13.14 -31.43
C ARG A 494 -0.30 13.58 -32.18
N ALA A 495 -0.66 12.83 -33.22
CA ALA A 495 -1.87 13.11 -33.99
C ALA A 495 -3.14 12.93 -33.15
N LEU A 496 -3.19 11.89 -32.31
CA LEU A 496 -4.31 11.62 -31.38
C LEU A 496 -4.45 12.75 -30.37
N VAL A 497 -3.35 13.17 -29.75
CA VAL A 497 -3.33 14.33 -28.83
C VAL A 497 -3.86 15.55 -29.56
N ALA A 498 -3.30 15.90 -30.73
CA ALA A 498 -3.76 17.05 -31.52
C ALA A 498 -5.24 16.99 -31.89
N ALA A 499 -5.79 15.80 -32.18
CA ALA A 499 -7.20 15.61 -32.49
C ALA A 499 -8.11 15.94 -31.30
N GLN A 500 -7.66 15.74 -30.05
CA GLN A 500 -8.44 16.11 -28.86
C GLN A 500 -8.39 17.60 -28.53
N PHE A 501 -7.47 18.37 -29.13
CA PHE A 501 -7.27 19.82 -28.89
C PHE A 501 -7.87 20.71 -29.98
N ARG A 502 -8.63 20.12 -30.91
CA ARG A 502 -9.41 20.85 -31.93
C ARG A 502 -10.79 21.13 -31.40
#